data_AF-A0A6P6RV32-F1
#
_entry.id   AF-A0A6P6RV32-F1
#
_cell.length_a   1.000
_cell.length_b   1.000
_cell.length_c   1.000
_cell.angle_alpha   90.00
_cell.angle_beta   90.00
_cell.angle_gamma   90.00
#
_symmetry.space_group_name_H-M   'P 1'
#
loop_
_entity.id
_entity.type
_entity.pdbx_description
1 polymer ?
#
loop_
_entity_poly.entity_id
_entity_poly.type
_entity_poly.pdbx_seq_one_letter_code
_entity_poly.pdbx_strand_id
1 'polypeptide(L)'
;MHPVGGGALYWGLRNFIQTARHRCVRYGRLMDMNWDFARASMNGTPKFSYDPSVNEWRHSVDNEHWTGAGGMIWSDISMNFIWWSFWAFWVYFTIARWHVNGKMDTFSKWKNTE
;
A
#
# COMPACT_ATOMS: atom_id res chain seq x y z
N MET A 1 -22.37 -22.36 -31.74
CA MET A 1 -20.97 -22.39 -31.27
C MET A 1 -20.92 -23.29 -30.03
N HIS A 2 -20.43 -24.53 -30.17
CA HIS A 2 -20.24 -25.39 -29.00
C HIS A 2 -19.14 -24.77 -28.12
N PRO A 3 -19.32 -24.67 -26.79
CA PRO A 3 -18.22 -24.32 -25.92
C PRO A 3 -17.21 -25.45 -26.07
N VAL A 4 -16.04 -25.15 -26.61
CA VAL A 4 -14.92 -26.10 -26.66
C VAL A 4 -14.41 -26.22 -25.23
N GLY A 5 -15.14 -26.99 -24.41
CA GLY A 5 -14.74 -27.31 -23.06
C GLY A 5 -13.41 -28.02 -23.17
N GLY A 6 -12.36 -27.45 -22.54
CA GLY A 6 -11.04 -28.05 -22.56
C GLY A 6 -11.09 -29.53 -22.16
N GLY A 7 -10.17 -30.34 -22.66
CA GLY A 7 -10.11 -31.75 -22.27
C GLY A 7 -9.82 -31.93 -20.77
N ALA A 8 -10.02 -33.14 -20.25
CA ALA A 8 -9.76 -33.46 -18.84
C ALA A 8 -8.35 -33.06 -18.38
N LEU A 9 -7.35 -33.19 -19.27
CA LEU A 9 -5.97 -32.75 -19.05
C LEU A 9 -5.85 -31.24 -18.85
N TYR A 10 -6.54 -30.44 -19.68
CA TYR A 10 -6.56 -28.98 -19.56
C TYR A 10 -7.17 -28.54 -18.23
N TRP A 11 -8.34 -29.09 -17.87
CA TRP A 11 -8.98 -28.78 -16.59
C TRP A 11 -8.17 -29.25 -15.38
N GLY A 12 -7.53 -30.42 -15.47
CA GLY A 12 -6.63 -30.93 -14.44
C GLY A 12 -5.45 -29.99 -14.19
N LEU A 13 -4.77 -29.55 -15.25
CA LEU A 13 -3.64 -28.62 -15.14
C LEU A 13 -4.09 -27.25 -14.62
N ARG A 14 -5.21 -26.72 -15.13
CA ARG A 14 -5.77 -25.44 -14.67
C ARG A 14 -6.10 -25.49 -13.17
N ASN A 15 -6.76 -26.55 -12.72
CA ASN A 15 -7.12 -26.73 -11.31
C ASN A 15 -5.88 -26.91 -10.43
N PHE A 16 -4.85 -27.61 -10.91
CA PHE A 16 -3.58 -27.73 -10.21
C PHE A 16 -2.90 -26.36 -10.01
N ILE A 17 -2.76 -25.58 -11.09
CA ILE A 17 -2.14 -24.25 -11.04
C ILE A 17 -2.94 -23.30 -10.13
N GLN A 18 -4.27 -23.30 -10.24
CA GLN A 18 -5.13 -22.47 -9.39
C GLN A 18 -5.00 -22.88 -7.91
N THR A 19 -4.98 -24.18 -7.62
CA THR A 19 -4.81 -24.69 -6.26
C THR A 19 -3.43 -24.36 -5.70
N ALA A 20 -2.37 -24.50 -6.51
CA ALA A 20 -1.01 -24.12 -6.13
C ALA A 20 -0.93 -22.62 -5.81
N ARG A 21 -1.48 -21.77 -6.69
CA ARG A 21 -1.57 -20.32 -6.44
C ARG A 21 -2.30 -20.01 -5.14
N HIS A 22 -3.48 -20.61 -4.92
CA HIS A 22 -4.25 -20.39 -3.70
C HIS A 22 -3.49 -20.85 -2.44
N ARG A 23 -2.78 -21.98 -2.51
CA ARG A 23 -1.92 -22.45 -1.42
C ARG A 23 -0.77 -21.48 -1.15
N CYS A 24 -0.05 -21.03 -2.17
CA CYS A 24 1.05 -20.06 -2.00
C CYS A 24 0.56 -18.76 -1.38
N VAL A 25 -0.57 -18.21 -1.85
CA VAL A 25 -1.14 -16.99 -1.26
C VAL A 25 -1.60 -17.22 0.18
N ARG A 26 -2.18 -18.39 0.49
CA ARG A 26 -2.57 -18.73 1.86
C ARG A 26 -1.36 -18.83 2.79
N TYR A 27 -0.29 -19.47 2.36
CA TYR A 27 0.94 -19.56 3.14
C TYR A 27 1.62 -18.20 3.29
N GLY A 28 1.66 -17.37 2.24
CA GLY A 28 2.14 -15.99 2.33
C GLY A 28 1.36 -15.18 3.37
N ARG A 29 0.03 -15.22 3.31
CA ARG A 29 -0.82 -14.57 4.33
C ARG A 29 -0.61 -15.11 5.74
N LEU A 30 -0.39 -16.42 5.91
CA LEU A 30 -0.09 -16.99 7.22
C LEU A 30 1.25 -16.50 7.78
N MET A 31 2.25 -16.31 6.92
CA MET A 31 3.53 -15.72 7.31
C MET A 31 3.38 -14.24 7.64
N ASP A 32 2.62 -13.48 6.84
CA ASP A 32 2.36 -12.05 7.07
C ASP A 32 1.54 -11.81 8.36
N MET A 33 0.56 -12.68 8.65
CA MET A 33 -0.26 -12.59 9.86
C MET A 33 0.46 -13.07 11.12
N ASN A 34 1.57 -13.80 10.97
CA ASN A 34 2.32 -14.30 12.11
C ASN A 34 3.31 -13.22 12.59
N TRP A 35 2.92 -12.61 13.70
CA TRP A 35 3.69 -11.56 14.35
C TRP A 35 5.12 -11.98 14.72
N ASP A 36 5.35 -13.25 15.03
CA ASP A 36 6.69 -13.74 15.40
C ASP A 36 7.65 -13.74 14.20
N PHE A 37 7.16 -14.02 12.98
CA PHE A 37 7.96 -13.93 11.75
C PHE A 37 8.22 -12.48 11.34
N ALA A 38 7.21 -11.62 11.46
CA ALA A 38 7.38 -10.18 11.24
C ALA A 38 8.36 -9.56 12.25
N ARG A 39 8.30 -9.98 13.52
CA ARG A 39 9.25 -9.53 14.55
C ARG A 39 10.65 -10.07 14.31
N ALA A 40 10.77 -11.32 13.85
CA ALA A 40 12.05 -11.91 13.49
C ALA A 40 12.71 -11.17 12.32
N SER A 41 11.96 -10.71 11.31
CA SER A 41 12.50 -9.92 10.18
C SER A 41 12.85 -8.47 10.54
N MET A 42 12.39 -7.96 11.68
CA MET A 42 12.52 -6.56 12.09
C MET A 42 13.66 -6.27 13.08
N ASN A 43 14.36 -7.29 13.61
CA ASN A 43 15.43 -7.06 14.58
C ASN A 43 16.75 -7.70 14.14
N GLY A 44 17.63 -6.91 13.54
CA GLY A 44 19.01 -7.32 13.29
C GLY A 44 19.18 -8.49 12.33
N THR A 45 18.13 -8.89 11.60
CA THR A 45 18.21 -10.04 10.70
C THR A 45 19.07 -9.71 9.50
N PRO A 46 20.09 -10.54 9.22
CA PRO A 46 20.94 -10.37 8.06
C PRO A 46 20.12 -10.60 6.79
N LYS A 47 19.84 -9.53 6.03
CA LYS A 47 19.27 -9.62 4.69
C LYS A 47 20.41 -9.80 3.70
N PHE A 48 20.22 -10.72 2.76
CA PHE A 48 21.16 -10.89 1.66
C PHE A 48 20.94 -9.75 0.66
N SER A 49 21.79 -8.73 0.72
CA SER A 49 21.72 -7.54 -0.11
C SER A 49 22.98 -7.43 -0.96
N TYR A 50 22.83 -7.04 -2.22
CA TYR A 50 23.96 -6.74 -3.08
C TYR A 50 24.48 -5.33 -2.75
N ASP A 51 25.76 -5.24 -2.37
CA ASP A 51 26.45 -3.97 -2.15
C ASP A 51 27.08 -3.51 -3.47
N PRO A 52 26.53 -2.46 -4.13
CA PRO A 52 27.04 -2.00 -5.41
C PRO A 52 28.40 -1.31 -5.29
N SER A 53 28.81 -0.88 -4.08
CA SER A 53 30.09 -0.21 -3.86
C SER A 53 31.26 -1.17 -3.89
N VAL A 54 31.04 -2.41 -3.43
CA VAL A 54 32.04 -3.48 -3.41
C VAL A 54 31.76 -4.56 -4.46
N ASN A 55 30.61 -4.49 -5.16
CA ASN A 55 30.15 -5.49 -6.12
C ASN A 55 30.16 -6.91 -5.50
N GLU A 56 29.62 -7.01 -4.29
CA GLU A 56 29.60 -8.25 -3.53
C GLU A 56 28.22 -8.43 -2.89
N TRP A 57 27.76 -9.67 -2.84
CA TRP A 57 26.59 -10.02 -2.07
C TRP A 57 26.97 -10.16 -0.60
N ARG A 58 26.42 -9.30 0.25
CA ARG A 58 26.72 -9.26 1.68
C ARG A 58 25.45 -9.43 2.50
N HIS A 59 25.60 -10.16 3.60
CA HIS A 59 24.60 -10.18 4.64
C HIS A 59 24.75 -8.91 5.48
N SER A 60 23.88 -7.94 5.22
CA SER A 60 23.83 -6.69 5.99
C SER A 60 22.58 -6.67 6.85
N VAL A 61 22.65 -6.00 8.00
CA VAL A 61 21.44 -5.72 8.79
C VAL A 61 20.57 -4.78 7.96
N ASP A 62 19.32 -5.18 7.71
CA ASP A 62 18.40 -4.38 6.92
C ASP A 62 18.06 -3.07 7.66
N ASN A 63 18.31 -1.93 7.00
CA ASN A 63 17.99 -0.60 7.52
C ASN A 63 16.57 -0.13 7.09
N GLU A 64 15.87 -0.86 6.22
CA GLU A 64 14.52 -0.48 5.76
C GLU A 64 13.48 -0.49 6.90
N HIS A 65 13.69 -1.33 7.92
CA HIS A 65 12.83 -1.46 9.10
C HIS A 65 13.49 -0.98 10.40
N TRP A 66 14.41 -0.01 10.33
CA TRP A 66 15.24 0.44 11.47
C TRP A 66 14.45 0.84 12.73
N THR A 67 13.20 1.25 12.55
CA THR A 67 12.26 1.65 13.61
C THR A 67 11.46 0.48 14.23
N GLY A 68 11.73 -0.76 13.80
CA GLY A 68 11.00 -1.96 14.18
C GLY A 68 9.50 -1.89 13.85
N ALA A 69 8.73 -2.74 14.51
CA ALA A 69 7.27 -2.79 14.37
C ALA A 69 6.59 -1.44 14.66
N GLY A 70 7.16 -0.64 15.56
CA GLY A 70 6.63 0.69 15.92
C GLY A 70 6.64 1.65 14.74
N GLY A 71 7.73 1.72 13.97
CA GLY A 71 7.75 2.60 12.80
C GLY A 71 6.97 2.09 11.61
N MET A 72 6.78 0.77 11.47
CA MET A 72 5.85 0.23 10.47
C MET A 72 4.41 0.67 10.78
N ILE A 73 3.97 0.51 12.04
CA ILE A 73 2.66 0.99 12.51
C ILE A 73 2.55 2.50 12.33
N TRP A 74 3.60 3.26 12.67
CA TRP A 74 3.62 4.71 12.48
C TRP A 74 3.47 5.10 11.01
N SER A 75 4.17 4.41 10.10
CA SER A 75 4.08 4.64 8.67
C SER A 75 2.66 4.37 8.15
N ASP A 76 2.07 3.24 8.53
CA ASP A 76 0.69 2.88 8.14
C ASP A 76 -0.33 3.89 8.67
N ILE A 77 -0.22 4.30 9.93
CA ILE A 77 -1.10 5.31 10.52
C ILE A 77 -0.91 6.65 9.81
N SER A 78 0.33 7.05 9.57
CA SER A 78 0.68 8.32 8.93
C SER A 78 0.13 8.37 7.51
N MET A 79 0.37 7.34 6.69
CA MET A 79 -0.05 7.30 5.30
C MET A 79 -1.56 7.15 5.13
N ASN A 80 -2.24 6.36 5.98
CA ASN A 80 -3.66 6.06 5.81
C ASN A 80 -4.59 7.02 6.54
N PHE A 81 -4.16 7.66 7.63
CA PHE A 81 -5.02 8.54 8.42
C PHE A 81 -4.52 9.99 8.45
N ILE A 82 -3.28 10.20 8.89
CA ILE A 82 -2.76 11.55 9.13
C ILE A 82 -2.65 12.33 7.81
N TRP A 83 -2.14 11.68 6.77
CA TRP A 83 -1.97 12.28 5.44
C TRP A 83 -3.29 12.76 4.84
N TRP A 84 -4.31 11.91 4.87
CA TRP A 84 -5.63 12.26 4.34
C TRP A 84 -6.32 13.33 5.19
N SER A 85 -6.16 13.27 6.51
CA SER A 85 -6.68 14.29 7.42
C SER A 85 -6.03 15.66 7.17
N PHE A 86 -4.72 15.69 6.89
CA PHE A 86 -3.99 16.90 6.52
C PHE A 86 -4.55 17.53 5.24
N TRP A 87 -4.73 16.74 4.18
CA TRP A 87 -5.29 17.25 2.92
C TRP A 87 -6.75 17.69 3.06
N ALA A 88 -7.57 16.94 3.78
CA ALA A 88 -8.95 17.31 4.06
C ALA A 88 -9.02 18.66 4.79
N PHE A 89 -8.16 18.87 5.79
CA PHE A 89 -8.04 20.14 6.48
C PHE A 89 -7.66 21.29 5.53
N TRP A 90 -6.69 21.10 4.65
CA TRP A 90 -6.26 22.13 3.70
C TRP A 90 -7.33 22.50 2.68
N VAL A 91 -8.06 21.51 2.16
CA VAL A 91 -9.19 21.76 1.25
C VAL A 91 -10.28 22.55 1.96
N TYR A 92 -10.68 22.11 3.16
CA TYR A 92 -11.67 22.81 3.98
C TYR A 92 -11.25 24.25 4.28
N PHE A 93 -10.01 24.46 4.73
CA PHE A 93 -9.47 25.78 5.04
C PHE A 93 -9.48 26.71 3.82
N THR A 94 -9.11 26.20 2.65
CA THR A 94 -9.10 26.98 1.41
C THR A 94 -10.52 27.40 1.01
N ILE A 95 -11.49 26.49 1.07
CA ILE A 95 -12.90 26.77 0.77
C ILE A 95 -13.46 27.80 1.75
N ALA A 96 -13.22 27.63 3.05
CA ALA A 96 -13.66 28.58 4.06
C ALA A 96 -13.07 29.98 3.83
N ARG A 97 -11.78 30.06 3.48
CA ARG A 97 -11.13 31.33 3.13
C ARG A 97 -11.72 31.97 1.87
N TRP A 98 -12.03 31.18 0.84
CA TRP A 98 -12.68 31.69 -0.37
C TRP A 98 -14.08 32.21 -0.11
N HIS A 99 -14.84 31.54 0.77
CA HIS A 99 -16.16 31.99 1.18
C HIS A 99 -16.09 33.31 1.96
N VAL A 100 -15.22 33.40 2.98
CA VAL A 100 -15.03 34.64 3.78
C VAL A 100 -14.54 35.81 2.92
N ASN A 101 -13.67 35.56 1.95
CA ASN A 101 -13.19 36.61 1.04
C ASN A 101 -14.22 36.97 -0.06
N GLY A 102 -15.43 36.41 -0.02
CA GLY A 102 -16.49 36.66 -1.00
C GLY A 102 -16.12 36.26 -2.42
N LYS A 103 -15.14 35.35 -2.59
CA LYS A 103 -14.68 34.91 -3.93
C LYS A 103 -15.70 34.06 -4.65
N MET A 104 -16.60 33.39 -3.91
CA MET A 104 -17.70 32.61 -4.49
C MET A 104 -18.88 33.47 -4.93
N ASP A 105 -19.00 34.70 -4.41
CA ASP A 105 -20.12 35.61 -4.70
C ASP A 105 -19.72 36.76 -5.63
N THR A 106 -18.56 36.69 -6.29
CA THR A 106 -18.03 37.76 -7.16
C THR A 106 -19.00 38.14 -8.28
N PHE A 107 -19.76 37.19 -8.81
CA PHE A 107 -20.74 37.40 -9.88
C PHE A 107 -22.16 37.69 -9.38
N SER A 108 -22.42 37.58 -8.07
CA SER A 108 -23.73 37.87 -7.49
C SER A 108 -24.19 39.31 -7.75
N LYS A 109 -23.25 40.25 -7.87
CA LYS A 109 -23.50 41.66 -8.17
C LYS A 109 -24.07 41.92 -9.57
N TRP A 110 -23.89 40.99 -10.51
CA TRP A 110 -24.33 41.13 -11.90
C TRP A 110 -25.61 40.33 -12.19
N LYS A 111 -26.15 39.63 -11.18
CA LYS A 111 -27.29 38.70 -11.32
C LYS A 111 -28.63 39.39 -11.60
N ASN A 112 -28.77 40.66 -11.24
CA ASN A 112 -30.04 41.42 -11.34
C ASN A 112 -29.98 42.54 -12.38
N THR A 113 -28.99 42.54 -13.28
CA THR A 113 -28.77 43.62 -14.26
C THR A 113 -29.36 43.32 -15.64
N GLU A 114 -30.30 42.37 -15.73
CA GLU A 114 -31.13 42.11 -16.93
C GLU A 114 -32.59 42.49 -16.69
#